data_AF-A0A4Y2MEH2-F1
#
_entry.id   AF-A0A4Y2MEH2-F1
#
_cell.length_a   1.000
_cell.length_b   1.000
_cell.length_c   1.000
_cell.angle_alpha   90.00
_cell.angle_beta   90.00
_cell.angle_gamma   90.00
#
_symmetry.space_group_name_H-M   'P 1'
#
loop_
_entity.id
_entity.type
_entity.pdbx_description
1 polymer ?
#
loop_
_entity_poly.entity_id
_entity_poly.type
_entity_poly.pdbx_seq_one_letter_code
_entity_poly.pdbx_strand_id
1 'polypeptide(L)'
;MDFFHGCDICFDRDDINPVSKIPMWALLKKTKERASKIRSLGFNLKEIWEHEYHRMKERDASIRDFCSKLDIVERLNPRDAFYGGRTNATKLFYEGEAKYTDFNSLYPFVNKYSPYPVGHPEVITSNFSDFSQYFGIVKCSILPPSGLYHPVLPFRSHGKLTFPLCSTCVETRCNI
;
A
#
# COMPACT_ATOMS: atom_id res chain seq x y z
N MET A 1 -15.11 7.75 9.47
CA MET A 1 -16.30 8.63 9.35
C MET A 1 -16.75 8.60 7.91
N ASP A 2 -18.05 8.45 7.64
CA ASP A 2 -18.54 8.19 6.27
C ASP A 2 -18.56 9.45 5.40
N PHE A 3 -17.37 9.76 4.92
CA PHE A 3 -17.01 10.95 4.16
C PHE A 3 -17.62 10.99 2.76
N PHE A 4 -17.81 9.83 2.13
CA PHE A 4 -18.23 9.76 0.73
C PHE A 4 -19.75 9.76 0.56
N HIS A 5 -20.51 9.44 1.61
CA HIS A 5 -21.96 9.30 1.54
C HIS A 5 -22.73 10.43 2.23
N GLY A 6 -22.03 11.41 2.82
CA GLY A 6 -22.66 12.62 3.39
C GLY A 6 -23.38 12.38 4.71
N CYS A 7 -22.84 11.56 5.61
CA CYS A 7 -23.50 11.25 6.88
C CYS A 7 -23.81 12.53 7.68
N ASP A 8 -25.09 12.75 7.98
CA ASP A 8 -25.63 13.92 8.70
C ASP A 8 -25.30 13.94 10.20
N ILE A 9 -24.81 12.84 10.74
CA ILE A 9 -24.30 12.75 12.12
C ILE A 9 -22.81 13.13 12.16
N CYS A 10 -22.04 12.80 11.12
CA CYS A 10 -20.59 12.96 11.13
C CYS A 10 -20.12 14.32 10.61
N PHE A 11 -20.95 15.04 9.84
CA PHE A 11 -20.56 16.26 9.13
C PHE A 11 -21.68 17.28 9.17
N ASP A 12 -21.33 18.57 9.09
CA ASP A 12 -22.32 19.61 8.89
C ASP A 12 -22.95 19.45 7.50
N ARG A 13 -24.24 19.75 7.41
CA ARG A 13 -25.03 19.74 6.18
C ARG A 13 -24.34 20.51 5.06
N ASP A 14 -23.83 21.69 5.38
CA ASP A 14 -23.31 22.67 4.41
C ASP A 14 -21.80 22.57 4.18
N ASP A 15 -21.12 21.66 4.89
CA ASP A 15 -19.71 21.35 4.65
C ASP A 15 -19.49 20.90 3.21
N ILE A 16 -18.43 21.40 2.58
CA ILE A 16 -18.06 21.00 1.22
C ILE A 16 -17.12 19.81 1.27
N ASN A 17 -17.52 18.71 0.64
CA ASN A 17 -16.66 17.56 0.49
C ASN A 17 -15.45 17.92 -0.40
N PRO A 18 -14.19 17.78 0.07
CA PRO A 18 -13.00 18.19 -0.68
C PRO A 18 -12.71 17.33 -1.91
N VAL A 19 -13.29 16.13 -2.05
CA VAL A 19 -13.12 15.27 -3.22
C VAL A 19 -14.21 15.55 -4.26
N SER A 20 -15.48 15.51 -3.88
CA SER A 20 -16.60 15.69 -4.81
C SER A 20 -17.00 17.14 -5.06
N LYS A 21 -16.47 18.09 -4.28
CA LYS A 21 -16.71 19.54 -4.39
C LYS A 21 -18.19 19.94 -4.31
N ILE A 22 -18.98 19.17 -3.59
CA ILE A 22 -20.42 19.43 -3.34
C ILE A 22 -20.70 19.35 -1.84
N PRO A 23 -21.77 20.00 -1.34
CA PRO A 23 -22.09 19.97 0.07
C PRO A 23 -22.51 18.57 0.54
N MET A 24 -22.27 18.26 1.81
CA MET A 24 -22.55 16.94 2.39
C MET A 24 -24.02 16.55 2.28
N TRP A 25 -24.95 17.51 2.37
CA TRP A 25 -26.38 17.23 2.15
C TRP A 25 -26.70 16.74 0.74
N ALA A 26 -25.98 17.25 -0.26
CA ALA A 26 -26.17 16.86 -1.65
C ALA A 26 -25.61 15.44 -1.87
N LEU A 27 -24.51 15.07 -1.21
CA LEU A 27 -24.02 13.70 -1.17
C LEU A 27 -25.03 12.76 -0.51
N LEU A 28 -25.56 13.13 0.66
CA LEU A 28 -26.56 12.34 1.36
C LEU A 28 -27.80 12.11 0.52
N LYS A 29 -28.27 13.15 -0.18
CA LYS A 29 -29.40 13.05 -1.11
C LYS A 29 -29.11 12.03 -2.21
N LYS A 30 -27.94 12.10 -2.85
CA LYS A 30 -27.52 11.13 -3.88
C LYS A 30 -27.42 9.71 -3.34
N THR A 31 -26.88 9.53 -2.13
CA THR A 31 -26.80 8.22 -1.44
C THR A 31 -28.21 7.64 -1.26
N LYS A 32 -29.14 8.44 -0.72
CA LYS A 32 -30.54 8.02 -0.51
C LYS A 32 -31.26 7.70 -1.81
N GLU A 33 -31.07 8.50 -2.86
CA GLU A 33 -31.64 8.24 -4.19
C GLU A 33 -31.13 6.92 -4.78
N ARG A 34 -29.82 6.65 -4.67
CA ARG A 34 -29.22 5.39 -5.11
C ARG A 34 -29.77 4.21 -4.32
N ALA A 35 -29.87 4.34 -3.00
CA ALA A 35 -30.39 3.30 -2.12
C ALA A 35 -31.87 2.98 -2.44
N SER A 36 -32.69 4.01 -2.66
CA SER A 36 -34.08 3.87 -3.10
C SER A 36 -34.20 3.16 -4.44
N LYS A 37 -33.34 3.51 -5.42
CA LYS A 37 -33.31 2.84 -6.73
C LYS A 37 -32.97 1.36 -6.63
N ILE A 38 -32.00 1.00 -5.78
CA ILE A 38 -31.64 -0.42 -5.55
C ILE A 38 -32.82 -1.17 -4.96
N ARG A 39 -33.49 -0.59 -3.95
CA ARG A 39 -34.67 -1.18 -3.33
C ARG A 39 -35.85 -1.33 -4.31
N SER A 40 -36.08 -0.33 -5.17
CA SER A 40 -37.16 -0.39 -6.16
C SER A 40 -36.97 -1.47 -7.22
N LEU A 41 -35.73 -1.92 -7.44
CA LEU A 41 -35.42 -3.05 -8.32
C LEU A 41 -35.64 -4.41 -7.63
N GLY A 42 -36.17 -4.44 -6.40
CA GLY A 42 -36.49 -5.66 -5.66
C GLY A 42 -35.34 -6.21 -4.82
N PHE A 43 -34.20 -5.51 -4.72
CA PHE A 43 -33.07 -5.95 -3.90
C PHE A 43 -33.26 -5.62 -2.42
N ASN A 44 -32.91 -6.56 -1.55
CA ASN A 44 -32.86 -6.35 -0.10
C ASN A 44 -31.58 -5.60 0.30
N LEU A 45 -31.59 -4.27 0.19
CA LEU A 45 -30.47 -3.43 0.58
C LEU A 45 -30.44 -3.19 2.10
N LYS A 46 -29.38 -3.69 2.74
CA LYS A 46 -29.01 -3.38 4.14
C LYS A 46 -27.88 -2.35 4.15
N GLU A 47 -28.03 -1.31 4.95
CA GLU A 47 -27.07 -0.19 5.05
C GLU A 47 -26.67 -0.05 6.52
N ILE A 48 -25.38 0.19 6.78
CA ILE A 48 -24.84 0.49 8.10
C ILE A 48 -23.84 1.63 7.89
N TRP A 49 -23.97 2.70 8.68
CA TRP A 49 -23.02 3.82 8.62
C TRP A 49 -21.68 3.41 9.23
N GLU A 50 -20.57 3.95 8.71
CA GLU A 50 -19.24 3.58 9.19
C GLU A 50 -19.07 3.79 10.70
N HIS A 51 -19.56 4.90 11.24
CA HIS A 51 -19.48 5.21 12.67
C HIS A 51 -20.35 4.25 13.51
N GLU A 52 -21.45 3.74 12.95
CA GLU A 52 -22.31 2.76 13.59
C GLU A 52 -21.63 1.40 13.61
N TYR A 53 -21.04 1.00 12.48
CA TYR A 53 -20.25 -0.23 12.38
C TYR A 53 -19.06 -0.24 13.35
N HIS A 54 -18.33 0.87 13.50
CA HIS A 54 -17.26 0.98 14.49
C HIS A 54 -17.79 0.75 15.91
N ARG A 55 -18.91 1.39 16.29
CA ARG A 55 -19.55 1.15 17.61
C ARG A 55 -20.00 -0.30 17.79
N MET A 56 -20.54 -0.93 16.74
CA MET A 56 -20.92 -2.34 16.76
C MET A 56 -19.70 -3.22 17.03
N LYS A 57 -18.57 -2.97 16.36
CA LYS A 57 -17.32 -3.73 16.52
C LYS A 57 -16.74 -3.61 17.94
N GLU A 58 -16.92 -2.47 18.59
CA GLU A 58 -16.50 -2.22 19.97
C GLU A 58 -17.41 -2.88 21.01
N ARG A 59 -18.72 -2.94 20.77
CA ARG A 59 -19.72 -3.37 21.76
C ARG A 59 -20.15 -4.82 21.62
N ASP A 60 -20.16 -5.34 20.40
CA ASP A 60 -20.64 -6.69 20.10
C ASP A 60 -19.46 -7.67 20.03
N ALA A 61 -19.43 -8.62 20.96
CA ALA A 61 -18.39 -9.65 21.00
C ALA A 61 -18.44 -10.59 19.79
N SER A 62 -19.62 -10.84 19.21
CA SER A 62 -19.78 -11.74 18.07
C SER A 62 -19.19 -11.14 16.79
N ILE A 63 -19.40 -9.83 16.58
CA ILE A 63 -18.84 -9.10 15.43
C ILE A 63 -17.31 -9.06 15.55
N ARG A 64 -16.80 -8.84 16.76
CA ARG A 64 -15.36 -8.81 17.01
C ARG A 64 -14.70 -10.17 16.77
N ASP A 65 -15.30 -11.23 17.30
CA ASP A 65 -14.84 -12.60 17.09
C ASP A 65 -14.86 -12.97 15.60
N PHE A 66 -15.97 -12.68 14.90
CA PHE A 66 -16.07 -12.84 13.45
C PHE A 66 -14.95 -12.10 12.72
N CYS A 67 -14.75 -10.81 13.00
CA CYS A 67 -13.69 -10.02 12.38
C CYS A 67 -12.29 -10.56 12.67
N SER A 68 -12.02 -11.09 13.87
CA SER A 68 -10.72 -11.64 14.24
C SER A 68 -10.37 -12.92 13.46
N LYS A 69 -11.40 -13.65 13.02
CA LYS A 69 -11.27 -14.86 12.20
C LYS A 69 -11.12 -14.55 10.72
N LEU A 70 -11.40 -13.32 10.29
CA LEU A 70 -11.19 -12.92 8.91
C LEU A 70 -9.69 -12.69 8.68
N ASP A 71 -9.10 -13.48 7.78
CA ASP A 71 -7.76 -13.24 7.27
C ASP A 71 -7.79 -12.08 6.26
N ILE A 72 -8.06 -10.87 6.76
CA ILE A 72 -8.04 -9.66 5.94
C ILE A 72 -6.58 -9.25 5.76
N VAL A 73 -5.95 -9.86 4.78
CA VAL A 73 -4.65 -9.42 4.31
C VAL A 73 -4.85 -8.12 3.54
N GLU A 74 -4.18 -7.06 4.00
CA GLU A 74 -4.14 -5.82 3.25
C GLU A 74 -3.59 -6.08 1.84
N ARG A 75 -4.34 -5.64 0.83
CA ARG A 75 -3.95 -5.82 -0.58
C ARG A 75 -2.56 -5.29 -0.82
N LEU A 76 -1.82 -6.00 -1.67
CA LEU A 76 -0.54 -5.54 -2.18
C LEU A 76 -0.72 -4.19 -2.88
N ASN A 77 0.04 -3.19 -2.46
CA ASN A 77 0.15 -1.92 -3.16
C ASN A 77 1.43 -1.93 -4.01
N PRO A 78 1.34 -1.99 -5.35
CA PRO A 78 2.52 -2.02 -6.23
C PRO A 78 3.49 -0.85 -6.02
N ARG A 79 3.00 0.29 -5.50
CA ARG A 79 3.83 1.47 -5.24
C ARG A 79 4.87 1.22 -4.14
N ASP A 80 4.60 0.29 -3.22
CA ASP A 80 5.52 -0.03 -2.13
C ASP A 80 6.77 -0.75 -2.64
N ALA A 81 6.66 -1.43 -3.79
CA ALA A 81 7.77 -2.08 -4.48
C ALA A 81 8.56 -1.10 -5.38
N PHE A 82 8.10 0.14 -5.55
CA PHE A 82 8.74 1.10 -6.43
C PHE A 82 9.85 1.85 -5.70
N TYR A 83 11.10 1.67 -6.12
CA TYR A 83 12.28 2.32 -5.53
C TYR A 83 13.07 3.11 -6.57
N GLY A 84 13.81 4.12 -6.10
CA GLY A 84 14.72 4.91 -6.93
C GLY A 84 16.07 4.23 -7.14
N GLY A 85 17.00 4.98 -7.72
CA GLY A 85 18.39 4.53 -7.89
C GLY A 85 19.11 4.27 -6.56
N ARG A 86 20.06 3.33 -6.57
CA ARG A 86 20.93 3.06 -5.43
C ARG A 86 22.02 4.12 -5.36
N THR A 87 22.05 4.85 -4.25
CA THR A 87 23.19 5.71 -3.88
C THR A 87 23.80 5.15 -2.61
N ASN A 88 25.05 4.69 -2.67
CA ASN A 88 25.73 4.07 -1.52
C ASN A 88 27.22 4.39 -1.54
N ALA A 89 27.77 4.77 -0.39
CA ALA A 89 29.20 4.96 -0.19
C ALA A 89 29.75 3.81 0.65
N THR A 90 30.63 2.99 0.05
CA THR A 90 31.28 1.87 0.75
C THR A 90 32.57 2.31 1.45
N LYS A 91 33.22 3.35 0.92
CA LYS A 91 34.44 3.96 1.47
C LYS A 91 34.32 5.48 1.34
N LEU A 92 34.46 6.20 2.45
CA LEU A 92 34.32 7.67 2.46
C LEU A 92 35.60 8.39 2.04
N PHE A 93 36.75 7.79 2.30
CA PHE A 93 38.06 8.35 1.94
C PHE A 93 38.91 7.29 1.24
N TYR A 94 39.46 7.62 0.09
CA TYR A 94 40.36 6.78 -0.67
C TYR A 94 41.55 7.62 -1.14
N GLU A 95 42.76 7.15 -0.85
CA GLU A 95 44.01 7.78 -1.25
C GLU A 95 44.66 6.92 -2.35
N GLY A 96 44.92 7.53 -3.51
CA GLY A 96 45.45 6.86 -4.70
C GLY A 96 44.58 7.09 -5.93
N GLU A 97 44.89 6.37 -7.01
CA GLU A 97 44.13 6.44 -8.26
C GLU A 97 42.83 5.61 -8.21
N ALA A 98 41.75 6.17 -8.76
CA ALA A 98 40.45 5.53 -8.83
C ALA A 98 39.96 5.43 -10.29
N LYS A 99 39.19 4.38 -10.57
CA LYS A 99 38.51 4.21 -11.86
C LYS A 99 37.05 4.63 -11.73
N TYR A 100 36.59 5.44 -12.66
CA TYR A 100 35.18 5.79 -12.80
C TYR A 100 34.56 4.93 -13.90
N THR A 101 33.37 4.40 -13.64
CA THR A 101 32.60 3.63 -14.63
C THR A 101 31.17 4.14 -14.60
N ASP A 102 30.64 4.45 -15.78
CA ASP A 102 29.30 4.98 -15.97
C ASP A 102 28.55 4.15 -17.00
N PHE A 103 27.24 4.01 -16.78
CA PHE A 103 26.36 3.34 -17.73
C PHE A 103 25.64 4.40 -18.56
N ASN A 104 26.00 4.47 -19.85
CA ASN A 104 25.26 5.29 -20.80
C ASN A 104 23.82 4.76 -20.92
N SER A 105 22.85 5.57 -20.48
CA SER A 105 21.42 5.29 -20.63
C SER A 105 20.94 4.01 -19.91
N LEU A 106 21.30 3.84 -18.62
CA LEU A 106 20.89 2.69 -17.81
C LEU A 106 19.37 2.41 -17.86
N TYR A 107 18.53 3.40 -17.53
CA TYR A 107 17.07 3.20 -17.53
C TYR A 107 16.50 2.87 -18.92
N PRO A 108 16.84 3.60 -20.01
CA PRO A 108 16.42 3.21 -21.35
C PRO A 108 16.85 1.79 -21.75
N PHE A 109 18.07 1.37 -21.38
CA PHE A 109 18.55 0.02 -21.65
C PHE A 109 17.68 -1.03 -20.94
N VAL A 110 17.44 -0.87 -19.63
CA VAL A 110 16.59 -1.78 -18.86
C VAL A 110 15.16 -1.80 -19.42
N ASN A 111 14.60 -0.64 -19.75
CA ASN A 111 13.26 -0.53 -20.35
C ASN A 111 13.12 -1.25 -21.69
N LYS A 112 14.20 -1.32 -22.48
CA LYS A 112 14.19 -1.98 -23.79
C LYS A 112 14.36 -3.50 -23.69
N TYR A 113 15.21 -3.97 -22.78
CA TYR A 113 15.67 -5.36 -22.78
C TYR A 113 15.15 -6.20 -21.62
N SER A 114 14.67 -5.60 -20.53
CA SER A 114 14.17 -6.34 -19.37
C SER A 114 12.67 -6.64 -19.49
N PRO A 115 12.21 -7.80 -19.00
CA PRO A 115 10.79 -8.11 -18.96
C PRO A 115 10.09 -7.25 -17.90
N TYR A 116 8.87 -6.79 -18.22
CA TYR A 116 7.99 -6.07 -17.30
C TYR A 116 6.64 -6.78 -17.19
N PRO A 117 6.01 -6.83 -16.00
CA PRO A 117 4.62 -7.24 -15.91
C PRO A 117 3.75 -6.20 -16.64
N VAL A 118 2.93 -6.66 -17.60
CA VAL A 118 2.05 -5.81 -18.41
C VAL A 118 0.62 -6.35 -18.36
N GLY A 119 -0.35 -5.46 -18.55
CA GLY A 119 -1.77 -5.83 -18.56
C GLY A 119 -2.39 -5.95 -17.16
N HIS A 120 -3.56 -6.62 -17.09
CA HIS A 120 -4.26 -6.86 -15.84
C HIS A 120 -3.63 -8.03 -15.08
N PRO A 121 -3.28 -7.87 -13.80
CA PRO A 121 -2.63 -8.92 -13.04
C PRO A 121 -3.60 -10.03 -12.65
N GLU A 122 -3.11 -11.27 -12.61
CA GLU A 122 -3.74 -12.33 -11.84
C GLU A 122 -3.43 -12.13 -10.34
N VAL A 123 -4.46 -12.18 -9.49
CA VAL A 123 -4.31 -11.96 -8.05
C VAL A 123 -4.35 -13.30 -7.33
N ILE A 124 -3.20 -13.72 -6.82
CA ILE A 124 -3.02 -14.97 -6.08
C ILE A 124 -2.87 -14.64 -4.60
N THR A 125 -3.75 -15.21 -3.76
CA THR A 125 -3.76 -14.95 -2.31
C THR A 125 -3.61 -16.21 -1.46
N SER A 126 -3.65 -17.40 -2.07
CA SER A 126 -3.55 -18.69 -1.38
C SER A 126 -3.04 -19.78 -2.32
N ASN A 127 -2.61 -20.93 -1.77
CA ASN A 127 -2.14 -22.09 -2.53
C ASN A 127 -0.96 -21.76 -3.46
N PHE A 128 0.05 -21.10 -2.90
CA PHE A 128 1.26 -20.75 -3.65
C PHE A 128 2.03 -22.01 -4.10
N SER A 129 2.42 -22.02 -5.37
CA SER A 129 3.36 -22.94 -5.99
C SER A 129 4.80 -22.54 -5.70
N ASP A 130 5.76 -23.26 -6.30
CA ASP A 130 7.16 -22.85 -6.29
C ASP A 130 7.33 -21.43 -6.84
N PHE A 131 8.17 -20.64 -6.17
CA PHE A 131 8.33 -19.21 -6.46
C PHE A 131 8.85 -18.94 -7.87
N SER A 132 9.64 -19.85 -8.45
CA SER A 132 10.19 -19.71 -9.80
C SER A 132 9.13 -19.71 -10.91
N GLN A 133 7.90 -20.13 -10.58
CA GLN A 133 6.78 -20.17 -11.51
C GLN A 133 6.05 -18.82 -11.64
N TYR A 134 6.38 -17.85 -10.77
CA TYR A 134 5.73 -16.55 -10.75
C TYR A 134 6.57 -15.47 -11.42
N PHE A 135 5.88 -14.57 -12.12
CA PHE A 135 6.45 -13.35 -12.65
C PHE A 135 5.56 -12.17 -12.28
N GLY A 136 6.06 -11.24 -11.47
CA GLY A 136 5.28 -10.10 -11.00
C GLY A 136 5.77 -9.53 -9.67
N ILE A 137 4.83 -9.02 -8.87
CA ILE A 137 5.11 -8.38 -7.58
C ILE A 137 4.55 -9.28 -6.48
N VAL A 138 5.34 -9.49 -5.42
CA VAL A 138 4.94 -10.26 -4.23
C VAL A 138 5.04 -9.39 -2.97
N LYS A 139 4.11 -9.60 -2.03
CA LYS A 139 4.18 -9.09 -0.66
C LYS A 139 4.62 -10.26 0.21
N CYS A 140 5.85 -10.24 0.70
CA CYS A 140 6.43 -11.33 1.49
C CYS A 140 7.31 -10.80 2.62
N SER A 141 7.61 -11.68 3.58
CA SER A 141 8.67 -11.46 4.56
C SER A 141 9.93 -12.18 4.08
N ILE A 142 11.08 -11.50 4.12
CA ILE A 142 12.36 -12.04 3.64
C ILE A 142 13.34 -12.04 4.81
N LEU A 143 14.04 -13.15 5.02
CA LEU A 143 15.23 -13.22 5.86
C LEU A 143 16.47 -12.98 4.98
N PRO A 144 17.12 -11.79 5.05
CA PRO A 144 18.26 -11.50 4.18
C PRO A 144 19.50 -12.34 4.56
N PRO A 145 20.35 -12.69 3.58
CA PRO A 145 21.68 -13.22 3.86
C PRO A 145 22.48 -12.23 4.72
N SER A 146 23.18 -12.75 5.72
CA SER A 146 24.08 -11.96 6.55
C SER A 146 25.44 -11.74 5.85
N GLY A 147 26.13 -10.66 6.20
CA GLY A 147 27.51 -10.43 5.77
C GLY A 147 27.69 -10.04 4.29
N LEU A 148 26.65 -9.60 3.58
CA LEU A 148 26.82 -9.11 2.21
C LEU A 148 27.63 -7.80 2.20
N TYR A 149 28.70 -7.78 1.41
CA TYR A 149 29.47 -6.56 1.15
C TYR A 149 28.61 -5.48 0.45
N HIS A 150 27.69 -5.91 -0.42
CA HIS A 150 26.70 -5.06 -1.06
C HIS A 150 25.30 -5.62 -0.82
N PRO A 151 24.61 -5.18 0.23
CA PRO A 151 23.22 -5.60 0.46
C PRO A 151 22.34 -5.18 -0.72
N VAL A 152 21.28 -5.95 -0.97
CA VAL A 152 20.42 -5.79 -2.15
C VAL A 152 18.98 -5.45 -1.82
N LEU A 153 18.53 -5.70 -0.59
CA LEU A 153 17.16 -5.39 -0.18
C LEU A 153 17.03 -3.89 0.11
N PRO A 154 16.14 -3.16 -0.59
CA PRO A 154 15.89 -1.76 -0.32
C PRO A 154 15.10 -1.59 0.97
N PHE A 155 15.44 -0.57 1.74
CA PHE A 155 14.73 -0.20 2.95
C PHE A 155 14.58 1.32 3.04
N ARG A 156 13.33 1.79 3.09
CA ARG A 156 13.01 3.21 3.28
C ARG A 156 12.86 3.47 4.77
N SER A 157 13.66 4.40 5.28
CA SER A 157 13.57 4.85 6.67
C SER A 157 13.90 6.34 6.74
N HIS A 158 13.14 7.11 7.53
CA HIS A 158 13.29 8.56 7.70
C HIS A 158 13.40 9.34 6.37
N GLY A 159 12.59 8.97 5.37
CA GLY A 159 12.59 9.61 4.05
C GLY A 159 13.79 9.29 3.16
N LYS A 160 14.71 8.43 3.59
CA LYS A 160 15.89 8.00 2.83
C LYS A 160 15.76 6.55 2.38
N LEU A 161 16.27 6.26 1.18
CA LEU A 161 16.41 4.91 0.67
C LEU A 161 17.81 4.38 1.02
N THR A 162 17.86 3.26 1.73
CA THR A 162 19.10 2.58 2.11
C THR A 162 19.03 1.10 1.74
N PHE A 163 20.16 0.41 1.82
CA PHE A 163 20.26 -1.04 1.58
C PHE A 163 20.97 -1.69 2.77
N PRO A 164 20.30 -1.84 3.92
CA PRO A 164 20.92 -2.36 5.13
C PRO A 164 20.89 -3.89 5.20
N LEU A 165 21.76 -4.45 6.04
CA LEU A 165 21.69 -5.85 6.46
C LEU A 165 20.67 -6.08 7.61
N CYS A 166 20.27 -5.02 8.30
CA CYS A 166 19.34 -5.08 9.43
C CYS A 166 18.47 -3.82 9.46
N SER A 167 17.16 -3.98 9.31
CA SER A 167 16.17 -2.90 9.39
C SER A 167 16.17 -2.23 10.77
N THR A 168 16.13 -3.02 11.84
CA THR A 168 16.15 -2.52 13.23
C THR A 168 17.38 -1.66 13.52
N CYS A 169 18.54 -2.01 12.98
CA CYS A 169 19.75 -1.20 13.14
C CYS A 169 19.64 0.16 12.46
N VAL A 170 18.95 0.25 11.31
CA VAL A 170 18.74 1.53 10.62
C VAL A 170 17.75 2.39 11.38
N GLU A 171 16.63 1.82 11.80
CA GLU A 171 15.58 2.54 12.53
C GLU A 171 16.08 3.07 13.88
N THR A 172 16.90 2.31 14.60
CA THR A 172 17.41 2.72 15.93
C THR A 172 18.57 3.71 15.87
N ARG A 173 19.38 3.68 14.81
CA ARG A 173 20.59 4.52 14.69
C ARG A 173 20.37 5.85 13.97
N CYS A 174 19.19 6.08 13.39
CA CYS A 174 18.87 7.30 12.65
C CYS A 174 18.33 8.46 13.53
N ASN A 175 18.61 8.47 14.83
CA ASN A 175 18.43 9.66 15.69
C ASN A 175 19.61 10.65 15.50
N ILE A 176 19.77 11.18 14.29
CA ILE A 176 20.70 12.29 14.00
C ILE A 176 19.89 13.48 13.49
#